data_AF-A0A7J6D4Z2-F1
#
_entry.id   AF-A0A7J6D4Z2-F1
#
_cell.length_a   1.000
_cell.length_b   1.000
_cell.length_c   1.000
_cell.angle_alpha   90.00
_cell.angle_beta   90.00
_cell.angle_gamma   90.00
#
_symmetry.space_group_name_H-M   'P 1'
#
loop_
_entity.id
_entity.type
_entity.pdbx_description
1 polymer ?
#
loop_
_entity_poly.entity_id
_entity_poly.type
_entity_poly.pdbx_seq_one_letter_code
_entity_poly.pdbx_strand_id
1 'polypeptide(L)'
;MEDSLTRFCTSNLTVQVCQIGMNRFVHSWNAHRIPGRGIPNQLAGTGTPRQITADLLPDATVAADMYDSDMGSSLTRISSFGSDPFLSESRTALFT
;
A
#
# COMPACT_ATOMS: atom_id res chain seq x y z
N MET A 1 16.53 -10.41 -17.55
CA MET A 1 15.06 -10.45 -17.35
C MET A 1 14.42 -9.72 -18.54
N GLU A 2 14.56 -10.26 -19.74
CA GLU A 2 14.29 -9.50 -20.98
C GLU A 2 12.87 -9.70 -21.52
N ASP A 3 12.32 -10.90 -21.35
CA ASP A 3 10.95 -11.23 -21.72
C ASP A 3 9.92 -10.59 -20.76
N SER A 4 8.83 -10.05 -21.33
CA SER A 4 7.77 -9.34 -20.61
C SER A 4 6.99 -10.27 -19.68
N LEU A 5 6.76 -11.52 -20.09
CA LEU A 5 6.06 -12.51 -19.28
C LEU A 5 6.87 -12.84 -18.02
N THR A 6 8.17 -13.06 -18.16
CA THR A 6 9.09 -13.30 -17.04
C THR A 6 9.09 -12.12 -16.07
N ARG A 7 9.18 -10.86 -16.57
CA ARG A 7 9.12 -9.66 -15.71
C ARG A 7 7.81 -9.59 -14.93
N PHE A 8 6.68 -9.84 -15.59
CA PHE A 8 5.37 -9.83 -14.96
C PHE A 8 5.27 -10.91 -13.87
N CYS A 9 5.59 -12.15 -14.21
CA CYS A 9 5.52 -13.27 -13.27
C CYS A 9 6.40 -13.05 -12.04
N THR A 10 7.64 -12.60 -12.23
CA THR A 10 8.54 -12.31 -11.10
C THR A 10 8.00 -11.16 -10.25
N SER A 11 7.58 -10.05 -10.86
CA SER A 11 7.05 -8.89 -10.12
C SER A 11 5.79 -9.26 -9.35
N ASN A 12 4.86 -9.96 -9.97
CA ASN A 12 3.61 -10.40 -9.32
C ASN A 12 3.90 -11.35 -8.15
N LEU A 13 4.77 -12.34 -8.35
CA LEU A 13 5.16 -13.25 -7.26
C LEU A 13 5.79 -12.49 -6.09
N THR A 14 6.71 -11.57 -6.35
CA THR A 14 7.32 -10.74 -5.31
C THR A 14 6.27 -9.91 -4.56
N VAL A 15 5.36 -9.26 -5.28
CA VAL A 15 4.27 -8.48 -4.65
C VAL A 15 3.41 -9.36 -3.75
N GLN A 16 3.00 -10.53 -4.23
CA GLN A 16 2.18 -11.47 -3.45
C GLN A 16 2.90 -11.95 -2.18
N VAL A 17 4.19 -12.29 -2.28
CA VAL A 17 4.99 -12.69 -1.11
C VAL A 17 5.12 -11.54 -0.11
N CYS A 18 5.38 -10.32 -0.58
CA CYS A 18 5.43 -9.13 0.26
C CYS A 18 4.08 -8.87 0.94
N GLN A 19 2.97 -9.01 0.22
CA GLN A 19 1.61 -8.85 0.77
C GLN A 19 1.33 -9.83 1.91
N ILE A 20 1.72 -11.10 1.75
CA ILE A 20 1.58 -12.10 2.83
C ILE A 20 2.39 -11.68 4.06
N GLY A 21 3.64 -11.26 3.86
CA GLY A 21 4.51 -10.78 4.93
C GLY A 21 3.94 -9.57 5.68
N MET A 22 3.52 -8.55 4.93
CA MET A 22 2.90 -7.34 5.49
C MET A 22 1.62 -7.67 6.24
N ASN A 23 0.75 -8.52 5.68
CA ASN A 23 -0.49 -8.92 6.32
C ASN A 23 -0.22 -9.60 7.67
N ARG A 24 0.71 -10.57 7.72
CA ARG A 24 1.10 -11.23 8.97
C ARG A 24 1.69 -10.27 9.98
N PHE A 25 2.56 -9.37 9.52
CA PHE A 25 3.16 -8.34 10.37
C PHE A 25 2.10 -7.44 11.01
N VAL A 26 1.20 -6.87 10.21
CA VAL A 26 0.13 -5.99 10.69
C VAL A 26 -0.76 -6.69 11.71
N HIS A 27 -1.16 -7.94 11.44
CA HIS A 27 -1.97 -8.72 12.39
C HIS A 27 -1.22 -8.96 13.71
N SER A 28 0.04 -9.40 13.63
CA SER A 28 0.87 -9.66 14.82
C SER A 28 1.09 -8.39 15.63
N TRP A 29 1.43 -7.28 14.96
CA TRP A 29 1.63 -5.98 15.57
C TRP A 29 0.37 -5.50 16.30
N ASN A 30 -0.79 -5.58 15.65
CA ASN A 30 -2.05 -5.11 16.22
C ASN A 30 -2.59 -6.01 17.34
N ALA A 31 -2.18 -7.28 17.38
CA ALA A 31 -2.49 -8.22 18.46
C ALA A 31 -1.50 -8.13 19.64
N HIS A 32 -0.32 -7.54 19.44
CA HIS A 32 0.71 -7.44 20.46
C HIS A 32 0.37 -6.39 21.53
N ARG A 33 0.72 -6.68 22.79
CA ARG A 33 0.49 -5.77 23.92
C ARG A 33 1.61 -4.73 23.99
N ILE A 34 1.25 -3.46 23.87
CA ILE A 34 2.16 -2.33 24.07
C ILE A 34 2.15 -1.95 25.56
N PRO A 35 3.29 -2.00 26.26
CA PRO A 35 3.38 -1.61 27.67
C PRO A 35 2.81 -0.21 27.93
N GLY A 36 1.97 -0.08 28.96
CA GLY A 36 1.33 1.19 29.32
C GLY A 36 0.22 1.68 28.37
N ARG A 37 -0.04 1.00 27.25
CA ARG A 37 -1.09 1.39 26.28
C ARG A 37 -2.17 0.32 26.12
N GLY A 38 -1.81 -0.96 26.10
CA GLY A 38 -2.75 -2.06 25.86
C GLY A 38 -2.53 -2.73 24.50
N ILE A 39 -3.55 -3.45 24.00
CA ILE A 39 -3.51 -4.17 22.72
C ILE A 39 -4.24 -3.33 21.66
N PRO A 40 -3.63 -2.94 20.53
CA PRO A 40 -4.25 -2.09 19.52
C PRO A 40 -5.63 -2.56 19.05
N ASN A 41 -5.80 -3.85 18.75
CA ASN A 41 -7.11 -4.40 18.36
C ASN A 41 -8.20 -4.23 19.42
N GLN A 42 -7.85 -4.30 20.71
CA GLN A 42 -8.80 -4.08 21.81
C GLN A 42 -9.14 -2.60 21.96
N LEU A 43 -8.14 -1.73 21.81
CA LEU A 43 -8.31 -0.28 21.86
C LEU A 43 -9.20 0.23 20.71
N ALA A 44 -9.07 -0.35 19.52
CA ALA A 44 -9.91 -0.02 18.37
C ALA A 44 -11.39 -0.40 18.59
N GLY A 45 -11.66 -1.48 19.32
CA GLY A 45 -13.02 -1.93 19.65
C GLY A 45 -13.80 -0.96 20.54
N THR A 46 -13.11 -0.08 21.27
CA THR A 46 -13.74 0.96 22.11
C THR A 46 -14.10 2.25 21.36
N GLY A 47 -13.87 2.28 20.05
CA GLY A 47 -14.00 3.46 19.20
C GLY A 47 -12.65 3.88 18.63
N THR A 48 -12.65 4.47 17.44
CA THR A 48 -11.43 4.95 16.77
C THR A 48 -10.79 6.06 17.61
N PRO A 49 -9.55 5.89 18.10
CA PRO A 49 -8.85 6.96 18.80
C PRO A 49 -8.56 8.07 17.78
N ARG A 50 -9.36 9.14 17.83
CA ARG A 50 -9.18 10.47 17.20
C ARG A 50 -8.53 10.44 15.80
N GLN A 51 -9.31 10.73 14.75
CA GLN A 51 -8.76 10.92 13.40
C GLN A 51 -7.53 11.86 13.44
N ILE A 52 -6.42 11.37 12.90
CA ILE A 52 -5.22 12.19 12.69
C ILE A 52 -5.56 13.22 11.62
N THR A 53 -5.25 14.49 11.88
CA THR A 53 -5.50 15.55 10.90
C THR A 53 -4.53 15.43 9.73
N ALA A 54 -4.95 15.88 8.55
CA ALA A 54 -4.10 15.88 7.35
C ALA A 54 -2.80 16.69 7.55
N ASP A 55 -2.80 17.66 8.45
CA ASP A 55 -1.60 18.44 8.81
C ASP A 55 -0.53 17.58 9.51
N LEU A 56 -0.94 16.53 10.23
CA LEU A 56 -0.03 15.62 10.94
C LEU A 56 0.34 14.38 10.11
N LEU A 57 -0.60 13.91 9.28
CA LEU A 57 -0.38 12.78 8.39
C LEU A 57 -1.09 13.06 7.05
N PRO A 58 -0.41 13.72 6.11
CA PRO A 58 -0.97 14.02 4.80
C PRO A 58 -1.16 12.73 3.99
N ASP A 59 -2.04 12.81 3.00
CA ASP A 59 -2.18 11.75 2.00
C ASP A 59 -0.83 11.50 1.29
N ALA A 60 -0.59 10.27 0.84
CA ALA A 60 0.65 9.90 0.17
C ALA A 60 0.95 10.76 -1.07
N THR A 61 -0.08 11.19 -1.82
CA THR A 61 0.09 12.08 -2.98
C THR A 61 0.55 13.47 -2.55
N VAL A 62 -0.12 14.03 -1.53
CA VAL A 62 0.23 15.33 -0.94
C VAL A 62 1.64 15.30 -0.36
N ALA A 63 2.00 14.24 0.36
CA ALA A 63 3.34 14.05 0.90
C ALA A 63 4.42 14.00 -0.19
N ALA A 64 4.12 13.36 -1.33
CA ALA A 64 5.04 13.31 -2.47
C ALA A 64 5.19 14.69 -3.14
N ASP A 65 4.11 15.46 -3.28
CA ASP A 65 4.14 16.82 -3.82
C ASP A 65 4.91 17.78 -2.89
N MET A 66 4.74 17.63 -1.57
CA MET A 66 5.51 18.38 -0.56
C MET A 66 7.01 18.07 -0.69
N TYR A 67 7.36 16.79 -0.80
CA TYR A 67 8.77 16.38 -0.97
C TYR A 67 9.39 16.98 -2.25
N ASP A 68 8.65 16.97 -3.36
CA ASP A 68 9.07 17.56 -4.63
C ASP A 68 9.32 19.07 -4.49
N SER A 69 8.39 19.76 -3.86
CA SER A 69 8.45 21.22 -3.63
C SER A 69 9.61 21.62 -2.71
N ASP A 70 9.84 20.85 -1.65
CA ASP A 70 10.82 21.19 -0.61
C ASP A 70 12.25 20.77 -0.98
N MET A 71 12.40 19.64 -1.67
CA MET A 71 13.70 19.03 -1.96
C MET A 71 14.12 19.18 -3.43
N GLY A 72 13.22 19.64 -4.31
CA GLY A 72 13.47 19.74 -5.75
C GLY A 72 13.71 18.39 -6.43
N SER A 73 13.20 17.30 -5.83
CA SER A 73 13.40 15.93 -6.27
C SER A 73 12.11 15.14 -6.12
N SER A 74 11.82 14.24 -7.06
CA SER A 74 10.54 13.52 -7.08
C SER A 74 10.68 12.11 -6.52
N LEU A 75 9.79 11.75 -5.59
CA LEU A 75 9.62 10.35 -5.20
C LEU A 75 9.00 9.56 -6.36
N THR A 76 9.33 8.27 -6.47
CA THR A 76 8.66 7.36 -7.40
C THR A 76 7.17 7.32 -7.07
N ARG A 77 6.36 8.00 -7.87
CA ARG A 77 4.89 7.96 -7.79
C ARG A 77 4.39 6.57 -8.23
N ILE A 78 3.13 6.25 -7.90
CA ILE A 78 2.50 4.93 -8.11
C ILE A 78 3.01 4.28 -9.40
N SER A 79 3.78 3.20 -9.21
CA SER A 79 4.42 2.48 -10.29
C SER A 79 3.39 1.69 -11.09
N SER A 80 3.48 1.69 -12.42
CA SER A 80 2.69 0.81 -13.29
C SER A 80 3.17 -0.64 -13.25
N PHE A 81 4.19 -0.97 -12.45
CA PHE A 81 4.63 -2.34 -12.26
C PHE A 81 3.56 -3.18 -11.56
N GLY A 82 3.27 -4.36 -12.11
CA GLY A 82 2.23 -5.25 -11.59
C GLY A 82 0.82 -4.85 -12.00
N SER A 83 0.63 -3.83 -12.84
CA SER A 83 -0.63 -3.65 -13.56
C SER A 83 -0.84 -4.85 -14.48
N ASP A 84 -2.00 -5.50 -14.35
CA ASP A 84 -2.37 -6.64 -15.18
C ASP A 84 -2.47 -6.20 -16.66
N PRO A 85 -1.65 -6.76 -17.58
CA PRO A 85 -1.65 -6.38 -18.98
C PRO A 85 -2.96 -6.71 -19.70
N PHE A 86 -3.85 -7.52 -19.12
CA PHE A 86 -5.13 -7.91 -19.71
C PHE A 86 -6.33 -7.09 -19.20
N LEU A 87 -6.11 -6.08 -18.34
CA LEU A 87 -7.18 -5.19 -17.85
C LEU A 87 -7.93 -4.48 -18.99
N SER A 88 -7.28 -4.23 -20.13
CA SER A 88 -7.92 -3.62 -21.30
C SER A 88 -8.86 -4.56 -22.06
N GLU A 89 -8.64 -5.89 -22.02
CA GLU A 89 -9.49 -6.85 -22.74
C GLU A 89 -10.81 -7.13 -21.99
N SER A 90 -10.78 -7.01 -20.66
CA SER A 90 -11.97 -7.20 -19.81
C SER A 90 -13.05 -6.12 -20.03
N ARG A 91 -12.71 -4.97 -20.63
CA ARG A 91 -13.64 -3.86 -20.89
C ARG A 91 -14.43 -4.02 -22.20
N THR A 92 -13.98 -4.89 -23.11
CA THR A 92 -14.63 -5.11 -24.41
C THR A 92 -15.69 -6.21 -24.37
N ALA A 93 -15.62 -7.14 -23.40
CA ALA A 93 -16.56 -8.25 -23.27
C ALA A 93 -17.92 -7.91 -22.62
N LEU A 94 -18.14 -6.66 -22.20
CA LEU A 94 -19.42 -6.19 -21.64
C LEU A 94 -20.31 -5.45 -22.68
N PHE A 95 -19.88 -5.37 -23.95
CA PHE A 95 -20.63 -4.72 -25.03
C PHE A 95 -20.80 -5.58 -26.28
N THR A 96 -20.81 -6.91 -26.14
CA THR A 96 -21.30 -7.84 -27.16
C THR A 96 -22.36 -8.75 -26.59
#